data_AF-A0A0A5G3S2-F1
#
_entry.id   AF-A0A0A5G3S2-F1
#
_cell.length_a   1.000
_cell.length_b   1.000
_cell.length_c   1.000
_cell.angle_alpha   90.00
_cell.angle_beta   90.00
_cell.angle_gamma   90.00
#
_symmetry.space_group_name_H-M   'P 1'
#
loop_
_entity.id
_entity.type
_entity.pdbx_description
1 polymer ?
#
loop_
_entity_poly.entity_id
_entity_poly.type
_entity_poly.pdbx_seq_one_letter_code
_entity_poly.pdbx_strand_id
1 'polypeptide(L)'
;MNNVETQEERIDRLELYVHLLRQLIIDQEEYSLWDWVMVNQLNNQQLHSIQQILKKSVLSLINDDYEIIPFEKLSKDLKEILEMTNFPADDDAVRLLLKKAAKMSAYKALQYYLD
;
A
#
# COMPACT_ATOMS: atom_id res chain seq x y z
N MET A 1 15.74 -5.16 40.09
CA MET A 1 15.48 -3.86 39.45
C MET A 1 14.56 -4.11 38.28
N ASN A 2 13.35 -3.55 38.29
CA ASN A 2 12.52 -3.53 37.10
C ASN A 2 13.15 -2.51 36.16
N ASN A 3 13.84 -2.97 35.11
CA ASN A 3 14.34 -2.09 34.06
C ASN A 3 13.13 -1.55 33.32
N VAL A 4 12.70 -0.35 33.69
CA VAL A 4 11.69 0.40 32.95
C VAL A 4 12.40 0.95 31.72
N GLU A 5 12.14 0.31 30.59
CA GLU A 5 12.59 0.74 29.28
C GLU A 5 12.08 2.15 28.96
N THR A 6 12.98 2.99 28.46
CA THR A 6 12.64 4.34 28.00
C THR A 6 11.84 4.30 26.71
N GLN A 7 11.21 5.42 26.33
CA GLN A 7 10.48 5.50 25.06
C GLN A 7 11.41 5.35 23.84
N GLU A 8 12.62 5.91 23.90
CA GLU A 8 13.63 5.79 22.84
C GLU A 8 14.06 4.33 22.67
N GLU A 9 14.40 3.63 23.76
CA GLU A 9 14.77 2.20 23.72
C GLU A 9 13.63 1.34 23.16
N ARG A 10 12.36 1.67 23.46
CA ARG A 10 11.20 1.00 22.88
C ARG A 10 11.10 1.20 21.38
N ILE A 11 11.37 2.40 20.89
CA ILE A 11 11.35 2.74 19.46
C ILE A 11 12.49 2.00 18.76
N ASP A 12 13.73 2.07 19.28
CA ASP A 12 14.90 1.38 18.72
C ASP A 12 14.65 -0.12 18.58
N ARG A 13 14.02 -0.75 19.60
CA ARG A 13 13.68 -2.16 19.55
C ARG A 13 12.61 -2.47 18.50
N LEU A 14 11.63 -1.59 18.30
CA LEU A 14 10.62 -1.74 17.24
C LEU A 14 11.24 -1.60 15.86
N GLU A 15 12.14 -0.64 15.66
CA GLU A 15 12.88 -0.46 14.41
C GLU A 15 13.75 -1.70 14.09
N LEU A 16 14.42 -2.26 15.11
CA LEU A 16 15.15 -3.53 14.99
C LEU A 16 14.21 -4.68 14.57
N TYR A 17 13.04 -4.81 15.19
CA TYR A 17 12.08 -5.86 14.81
C TYR A 17 11.58 -5.70 13.38
N VAL A 18 11.26 -4.49 12.93
CA VAL A 18 10.87 -4.22 11.54
C VAL A 18 12.02 -4.57 10.58
N HIS A 19 13.26 -4.23 10.93
CA HIS A 19 14.43 -4.59 10.14
C HIS A 19 14.59 -6.12 10.01
N LEU A 20 14.49 -6.86 11.11
CA LEU A 20 14.59 -8.32 11.11
C LEU A 20 13.45 -8.98 10.33
N LEU A 21 12.21 -8.49 10.49
CA LEU A 21 11.05 -9.01 9.75
C LEU A 21 11.22 -8.82 8.23
N ARG A 22 11.79 -7.69 7.80
CA ARG A 22 12.11 -7.45 6.38
C ARG A 22 13.13 -8.45 5.81
N GLN A 23 14.06 -8.94 6.62
CA GLN A 23 15.04 -9.95 6.20
C GLN A 23 14.42 -11.34 5.97
N LEU A 24 13.25 -11.63 6.56
CA LEU A 24 12.55 -12.91 6.39
C LEU A 24 11.75 -12.99 5.08
N ILE A 25 11.59 -11.87 4.39
CA ILE A 25 10.84 -11.81 3.13
C ILE A 25 11.71 -12.42 2.02
N ILE A 26 11.31 -13.59 1.53
CA ILE A 26 12.01 -14.34 0.48
C ILE A 26 11.96 -13.61 -0.87
N ASP A 27 10.83 -12.98 -1.17
CA ASP A 27 10.64 -12.17 -2.38
C ASP A 27 10.30 -10.72 -2.01
N GLN A 28 11.32 -9.86 -2.04
CA GLN A 28 11.15 -8.43 -1.74
C GLN A 28 10.23 -7.73 -2.75
N GLU A 29 10.12 -8.26 -3.99
CA GLU A 29 9.23 -7.67 -4.98
C GLU A 29 7.76 -7.91 -4.67
N GLU A 30 7.45 -9.06 -4.04
CA GLU A 30 6.07 -9.42 -3.66
C GLU A 30 5.48 -8.40 -2.68
N TYR A 31 6.27 -7.77 -1.81
CA TYR A 31 5.78 -6.83 -0.80
C TYR A 31 6.03 -5.36 -1.14
N SER A 32 6.25 -5.06 -2.42
CA SER A 32 6.64 -3.72 -2.88
C SER A 32 5.61 -2.61 -2.58
N LEU A 33 4.33 -2.96 -2.41
CA LEU A 33 3.31 -2.01 -1.93
C LEU A 33 3.55 -1.62 -0.46
N TRP A 34 3.92 -2.56 0.41
CA TRP A 34 4.21 -2.26 1.82
C TRP A 34 5.47 -1.43 1.97
N ASP A 35 6.50 -1.70 1.16
CA ASP A 35 7.69 -0.85 1.12
C ASP A 35 7.34 0.57 0.67
N TRP A 36 6.51 0.71 -0.36
CA TRP A 36 6.02 2.01 -0.80
C TRP A 36 5.21 2.72 0.30
N VAL A 37 4.34 2.01 1.01
CA VAL A 37 3.57 2.55 2.14
C VAL A 37 4.47 3.05 3.27
N MET A 38 5.49 2.27 3.64
CA MET A 38 6.45 2.63 4.68
C MET A 38 7.31 3.84 4.29
N VAL A 39 7.84 3.87 3.06
CA VAL A 39 8.66 4.99 2.56
C VAL A 39 7.84 6.29 2.54
N ASN A 40 6.56 6.21 2.18
CA ASN A 40 5.67 7.36 2.12
C ASN A 40 4.98 7.67 3.46
N GLN A 41 5.35 6.99 4.55
CA GLN A 41 4.88 7.25 5.92
C GLN A 41 3.35 7.28 6.04
N LEU A 42 2.67 6.45 5.25
CA LEU A 42 1.22 6.35 5.29
C LEU A 42 0.78 5.78 6.64
N ASN A 43 -0.24 6.39 7.24
CA ASN A 43 -0.81 5.90 8.48
C ASN A 43 -1.77 4.72 8.24
N ASN A 44 -2.17 4.06 9.33
CA ASN A 44 -3.05 2.88 9.28
C ASN A 44 -4.40 3.15 8.59
N GLN A 45 -4.97 4.34 8.77
CA GLN A 45 -6.24 4.71 8.14
C GLN A 45 -6.08 4.85 6.63
N GLN A 46 -5.02 5.51 6.17
CA GLN A 46 -4.72 5.67 4.75
C GLN A 46 -4.43 4.32 4.09
N LEU A 47 -3.61 3.49 4.73
CA LEU A 47 -3.33 2.13 4.27
C LEU A 47 -4.61 1.30 4.13
N HIS A 48 -5.48 1.35 5.14
CA HIS A 48 -6.76 0.65 5.10
C HIS A 48 -7.64 1.12 3.95
N SER A 49 -7.77 2.44 3.75
CA SER A 49 -8.57 2.99 2.66
C SER A 49 -8.03 2.58 1.28
N ILE A 50 -6.70 2.62 1.09
CA ILE A 50 -6.06 2.13 -0.15
C ILE A 50 -6.41 0.65 -0.36
N GLN A 51 -6.24 -0.21 0.66
CA GLN A 51 -6.56 -1.64 0.55
C GLN A 51 -8.03 -1.89 0.18
N GLN A 52 -8.97 -1.11 0.71
CA GLN A 52 -10.39 -1.23 0.35
C GLN A 52 -10.64 -0.88 -1.12
N ILE A 53 -10.05 0.22 -1.62
CA ILE A 53 -10.17 0.64 -3.02
C ILE A 53 -9.58 -0.42 -3.95
N LEU A 54 -8.36 -0.88 -3.65
CA LEU A 54 -7.69 -1.91 -4.46
C LEU A 54 -8.49 -3.21 -4.47
N LYS A 55 -8.97 -3.67 -3.31
CA LYS A 55 -9.80 -4.87 -3.19
C LYS A 55 -11.08 -4.75 -4.02
N LYS A 56 -11.80 -3.63 -3.90
CA LYS A 56 -13.02 -3.38 -4.68
C LYS A 56 -12.75 -3.42 -6.18
N SER A 57 -11.63 -2.85 -6.61
CA SER A 57 -11.24 -2.79 -8.01
C SER A 57 -10.84 -4.16 -8.55
N VAL A 58 -10.11 -4.96 -7.78
CA VAL A 58 -9.85 -6.37 -8.12
C VAL A 58 -11.15 -7.14 -8.25
N LEU A 59 -12.05 -7.02 -7.26
CA LEU A 59 -13.35 -7.71 -7.31
C LEU A 59 -14.17 -7.33 -8.54
N SER A 60 -14.15 -6.06 -8.97
CA SER A 60 -14.81 -5.63 -10.20
C SER A 60 -14.17 -6.14 -11.49
N LEU A 61 -12.90 -6.56 -11.44
CA LEU A 61 -12.18 -7.08 -12.61
C LEU A 61 -12.27 -8.60 -12.72
N ILE A 62 -12.42 -9.32 -11.61
CA ILE A 62 -12.44 -10.79 -11.59
C ILE A 62 -13.85 -11.39 -11.57
N ASN A 63 -14.86 -10.62 -11.17
CA ASN A 63 -16.22 -11.10 -11.06
C ASN A 63 -17.10 -10.43 -12.11
N ASP A 64 -17.66 -11.22 -13.01
CA ASP A 64 -18.52 -10.74 -14.10
C ASP A 64 -19.81 -10.06 -13.61
N ASP A 65 -20.19 -10.28 -12.35
CA ASP A 65 -21.37 -9.67 -11.71
C ASP A 65 -21.18 -8.19 -11.32
N TYR A 66 -19.95 -7.67 -11.42
CA TYR A 66 -19.61 -6.30 -11.01
C TYR A 66 -19.22 -5.44 -12.20
N GLU A 67 -19.72 -4.21 -12.23
CA GLU A 67 -19.25 -3.21 -13.21
C GLU A 67 -17.77 -2.86 -12.95
N ILE A 68 -16.96 -2.92 -14.01
CA ILE A 68 -15.56 -2.50 -13.98
C ILE A 68 -15.48 -1.03 -13.57
N ILE A 69 -14.66 -0.74 -12.56
CA ILE A 69 -14.42 0.63 -12.09
C ILE A 69 -13.54 1.35 -13.13
N PRO A 70 -13.97 2.48 -13.70
CA PRO A 70 -13.12 3.25 -14.61
C PRO A 70 -11.86 3.79 -13.91
N PHE A 71 -10.75 3.89 -14.63
CA PHE A 71 -9.49 4.39 -14.09
C PHE A 71 -9.64 5.79 -13.46
N GLU A 72 -10.46 6.65 -14.05
CA GLU A 72 -10.68 8.02 -13.56
C GLU A 72 -11.29 8.02 -12.15
N LYS A 73 -12.21 7.08 -11.89
CA LYS A 73 -12.85 6.93 -10.59
C LYS A 73 -11.88 6.35 -9.57
N LEU A 74 -11.17 5.28 -9.94
CA LEU A 74 -10.10 4.69 -9.13
C LEU A 74 -9.03 5.73 -8.75
N SER A 75 -8.57 6.48 -9.75
CA SER A 75 -7.53 7.51 -9.61
C SER A 75 -8.01 8.61 -8.67
N LYS A 76 -9.24 9.10 -8.85
CA LYS A 76 -9.83 10.09 -7.95
C LYS A 76 -9.85 9.60 -6.50
N ASP A 77 -10.39 8.40 -6.24
CA ASP A 77 -10.50 7.85 -4.88
C ASP A 77 -9.12 7.66 -4.23
N LEU A 78 -8.10 7.25 -4.99
CA LEU A 78 -6.73 7.12 -4.50
C LEU A 78 -6.07 8.48 -4.25
N LYS A 79 -6.24 9.45 -5.15
CA LYS A 79 -5.70 10.80 -5.02
C LYS A 79 -6.21 11.47 -3.74
N GLU A 80 -7.50 11.35 -3.42
CA GLU A 80 -8.07 11.90 -2.19
C GLU A 80 -7.37 11.39 -0.93
N ILE A 81 -6.86 10.16 -0.93
CA ILE A 81 -6.08 9.61 0.19
C ILE A 81 -4.64 10.16 0.19
N LEU A 82 -4.04 10.31 -0.99
CA LEU A 82 -2.68 10.79 -1.16
C LEU A 82 -2.53 12.29 -0.92
N GLU A 83 -3.55 13.10 -1.18
CA GLU A 83 -3.57 14.54 -0.88
C GLU A 83 -3.44 14.83 0.63
N MET A 84 -3.79 13.86 1.48
CA MET A 84 -3.57 13.95 2.93
C MET A 84 -2.10 13.70 3.34
N THR A 85 -1.22 13.51 2.37
CA THR A 85 0.23 13.34 2.55
C THR A 85 1.00 14.43 1.79
N ASN A 86 2.27 14.64 2.14
CA ASN A 86 3.18 15.49 1.36
C ASN A 86 3.59 14.88 0.00
N PHE A 87 2.78 13.97 -0.55
CA PHE A 87 3.06 13.26 -1.80
C PHE A 87 2.27 13.85 -2.97
N PRO A 88 2.81 13.85 -4.21
CA PRO A 88 2.05 14.25 -5.39
C PRO A 88 0.80 13.39 -5.55
N ALA A 89 -0.38 14.01 -5.62
CA ALA A 89 -1.64 13.33 -5.88
C ALA A 89 -2.02 13.44 -7.37
N ASP A 90 -1.11 13.02 -8.24
CA ASP A 90 -1.31 12.99 -9.70
C ASP A 90 -1.52 11.56 -10.22
N ASP A 91 -1.82 11.42 -11.51
CA ASP A 91 -2.05 10.09 -12.11
C ASP A 91 -0.78 9.24 -12.15
N ASP A 92 0.40 9.85 -12.17
CA ASP A 92 1.68 9.13 -12.16
C ASP A 92 1.92 8.47 -10.80
N ALA A 93 1.60 9.16 -9.71
CA ALA A 93 1.59 8.63 -8.35
C ALA A 93 0.62 7.45 -8.22
N VAL A 94 -0.60 7.58 -8.76
CA VAL A 94 -1.58 6.50 -8.78
C VAL A 94 -1.06 5.30 -9.57
N ARG A 95 -0.51 5.52 -10.78
CA ARG A 95 0.05 4.45 -11.60
C ARG A 95 1.24 3.77 -10.91
N LEU A 96 2.07 4.51 -10.19
CA LEU A 96 3.15 3.93 -9.39
C LEU A 96 2.59 3.04 -8.28
N LEU A 97 1.60 3.50 -7.53
CA LEU A 97 0.93 2.70 -6.50
C LEU A 97 0.35 1.42 -7.09
N LEU A 98 -0.37 1.52 -8.22
CA LEU A 98 -0.95 0.36 -8.90
C LEU A 98 0.13 -0.61 -9.41
N LYS A 99 1.26 -0.12 -9.95
CA LYS A 99 2.41 -0.95 -10.33
C LYS A 99 2.97 -1.72 -9.15
N LYS A 100 3.08 -1.09 -7.98
CA LYS A 100 3.56 -1.75 -6.75
C LYS A 100 2.54 -2.77 -6.22
N ALA A 101 1.26 -2.41 -6.22
CA ALA A 101 0.18 -3.32 -5.83
C ALA A 101 0.13 -4.55 -6.75
N ALA A 102 0.18 -4.37 -8.06
CA ALA A 102 0.08 -5.45 -9.05
C ALA A 102 1.21 -6.50 -8.98
N LYS A 103 2.32 -6.22 -8.27
CA LYS A 103 3.35 -7.21 -7.95
C LYS A 103 2.90 -8.22 -6.89
N MET A 104 1.92 -7.87 -6.06
CA MET A 104 1.32 -8.77 -5.09
C MET A 104 0.30 -9.68 -5.77
N SER A 105 0.37 -10.98 -5.48
CA SER A 105 -0.56 -11.99 -6.01
C SER A 105 -2.03 -11.61 -5.81
N ALA A 106 -2.39 -11.06 -4.65
CA ALA A 106 -3.76 -10.64 -4.33
C ALA A 106 -4.30 -9.47 -5.18
N TYR A 107 -3.41 -8.69 -5.79
CA TYR A 107 -3.76 -7.48 -6.54
C TYR A 107 -3.34 -7.54 -8.01
N LYS A 108 -2.93 -8.71 -8.50
CA LYS A 108 -2.42 -8.91 -9.86
C LYS A 108 -3.38 -8.42 -10.96
N ALA A 109 -4.69 -8.53 -10.75
CA ALA A 109 -5.71 -8.07 -11.70
C ALA A 109 -5.60 -6.56 -12.02
N LEU A 110 -5.02 -5.76 -11.13
CA LEU A 110 -4.85 -4.32 -11.34
C LEU A 110 -3.92 -3.97 -12.51
N GLN A 111 -3.18 -4.94 -13.08
CA GLN A 111 -2.43 -4.75 -14.33
C GLN A 111 -3.32 -4.20 -15.46
N TYR A 112 -4.62 -4.51 -15.43
CA TYR A 112 -5.63 -3.96 -16.35
C TYR A 112 -5.56 -2.43 -16.52
N TYR A 113 -5.21 -1.67 -15.47
CA TYR A 113 -5.16 -0.20 -15.51
C TYR A 113 -3.80 0.36 -15.96
N LEU A 114 -2.81 -0.51 -16.17
CA LEU A 114 -1.42 -0.16 -16.47
C LEU A 114 -1.03 -0.41 -17.93
N ASP A 115 -1.86 -1.15 -18.65
CA ASP A 115 -1.81 -1.38 -20.10
C ASP A 115 -2.53 -0.26 -20.87
#